data_AF-A0A7S4QQF1-F1
#
_entry.id   AF-A0A7S4QQF1-F1
#
_cell.length_a   1.000
_cell.length_b   1.000
_cell.length_c   1.000
_cell.angle_alpha   90.00
_cell.angle_beta   90.00
_cell.angle_gamma   90.00
#
_symmetry.space_group_name_H-M   'P 1'
#
loop_
_entity.id
_entity.type
_entity.pdbx_description
1 polymer ?
#
loop_
_entity_poly.entity_id
_entity_poly.type
_entity_poly.pdbx_seq_one_letter_code
_entity_poly.pdbx_strand_id
1 'polypeptide(L)'
;MEHARLVYAGAPATEAHMAVIFKTTQGLAAGGTLELLAPEAYSLSCPAQAAALGLRGVRLCSGLDNSLRVVLSEAMAPGSHALVVHLGNPAFTPADNRFALVLRDRHSSVRDARMGVPGRPIVQGLGILASRLAFSSSTAFAQAEVRVSFHVATAIDPYQVMGAVRALQIVAPERFLLITREPVLNLDGLPTPETRWFHLLYTERLVRVDLVRSEGDQPDVIPAGDYRLSFQVRLPEFWMPNINIWVLSLCRNLRCSEIIADVAMAGFRFGDAPTLGGGEAEGSSQQGGAQPRHRALPGPLVACASVALAWLAAPAAPP
;
A
#
# COMPACT_ATOMS: atom_id res chain seq x y z
N MET A 1 19.27 5.96 14.32
CA MET A 1 18.47 5.73 13.11
C MET A 1 17.75 7.03 12.78
N GLU A 2 18.06 7.57 11.62
CA GLU A 2 17.60 8.87 11.18
C GLU A 2 16.49 8.72 10.13
N HIS A 3 15.60 9.71 10.06
CA HIS A 3 14.56 9.82 9.03
C HIS A 3 13.68 8.58 8.84
N ALA A 4 13.49 7.77 9.89
CA ALA A 4 12.55 6.66 9.81
C ALA A 4 11.12 7.22 9.63
N ARG A 5 10.43 6.74 8.60
CA ARG A 5 9.07 7.14 8.27
C ARG A 5 8.29 5.97 7.67
N LEU A 6 6.98 6.05 7.80
CA LEU A 6 6.03 5.05 7.31
C LEU A 6 5.17 5.68 6.22
N VAL A 7 4.96 4.94 5.13
CA VAL A 7 4.09 5.36 4.03
C VAL A 7 3.07 4.24 3.80
N TYR A 8 1.81 4.51 4.09
CA TYR A 8 0.69 3.59 3.90
C TYR A 8 -0.63 4.37 3.90
N ALA A 9 -1.66 3.78 3.28
CA ALA A 9 -3.00 4.35 3.28
C ALA A 9 -3.68 3.98 4.59
N GLY A 10 -4.13 4.98 5.36
CA GLY A 10 -4.89 4.79 6.60
C GLY A 10 -6.36 4.46 6.33
N ALA A 11 -6.65 3.50 5.45
CA ALA A 11 -8.02 3.04 5.21
C ALA A 11 -8.50 2.16 6.39
N PRO A 12 -9.72 2.36 6.92
CA PRO A 12 -10.18 1.70 8.14
C PRO A 12 -10.47 0.22 7.90
N ALA A 13 -9.98 -0.65 8.80
CA ALA A 13 -10.27 -2.09 8.78
C ALA A 13 -9.92 -2.81 7.47
N THR A 14 -8.86 -2.35 6.79
CA THR A 14 -8.38 -2.93 5.53
C THR A 14 -6.93 -3.40 5.64
N GLU A 15 -6.54 -4.30 4.76
CA GLU A 15 -5.13 -4.61 4.52
C GLU A 15 -4.51 -3.59 3.56
N ALA A 16 -3.29 -3.16 3.86
CA ALA A 16 -2.53 -2.21 3.05
C ALA A 16 -1.07 -2.64 2.94
N HIS A 17 -0.39 -2.15 1.91
CA HIS A 17 1.06 -2.18 1.85
C HIS A 17 1.63 -0.96 2.60
N MET A 18 2.56 -1.21 3.51
CA MET A 18 3.30 -0.17 4.21
C MET A 18 4.77 -0.21 3.82
N ALA A 19 5.26 0.90 3.27
CA ALA A 19 6.70 1.10 3.11
C ALA A 19 7.29 1.69 4.38
N VAL A 20 8.31 1.01 4.90
CA VAL A 20 9.15 1.48 6.00
C VAL A 20 10.44 1.99 5.40
N ILE A 21 10.70 3.29 5.52
CA ILE A 21 11.88 3.94 4.96
C ILE A 21 12.71 4.48 6.12
N PHE A 22 14.00 4.19 6.16
CA PHE A 22 14.88 4.63 7.24
C PHE A 22 16.32 4.78 6.78
N LYS A 23 17.11 5.55 7.53
CA LYS A 23 18.56 5.67 7.34
C LYS A 23 19.28 5.24 8.61
N THR A 24 20.30 4.39 8.48
CA THR A 24 21.15 3.97 9.60
C THR A 24 22.61 4.31 9.33
N THR A 25 23.32 4.71 10.39
CA THR A 25 24.78 4.92 10.37
C THR A 25 25.55 3.67 10.77
N GLN A 26 24.85 2.64 11.25
CA GLN A 26 25.44 1.40 11.73
C GLN A 26 25.34 0.33 10.65
N GLY A 27 26.45 -0.35 10.39
CA GLY A 27 26.44 -1.58 9.61
C GLY A 27 25.86 -2.72 10.44
N LEU A 28 25.12 -3.61 9.80
CA LEU A 28 24.61 -4.83 10.43
C LEU A 28 25.24 -6.04 9.76
N ALA A 29 25.90 -6.90 10.53
CA ALA A 29 26.44 -8.14 9.99
C ALA A 29 25.33 -9.12 9.58
N ALA A 30 25.66 -10.08 8.71
CA ALA A 30 24.75 -11.18 8.38
C ALA A 30 24.26 -11.90 9.65
N GLY A 31 22.99 -12.31 9.64
CA GLY A 31 22.29 -12.85 10.81
C GLY A 31 21.72 -11.79 11.75
N GLY A 32 21.98 -10.50 11.51
CA GLY A 32 21.28 -9.43 12.19
C GLY A 32 19.78 -9.41 11.87
N THR A 33 19.02 -8.72 12.71
CA THR A 33 17.57 -8.63 12.60
C THR A 33 17.08 -7.19 12.58
N LEU A 34 16.07 -6.94 11.76
CA LEU A 34 15.25 -5.74 11.77
C LEU A 34 13.91 -6.10 12.38
N GLU A 35 13.48 -5.34 13.38
CA GLU A 35 12.25 -5.55 14.12
C GLU A 35 11.39 -4.28 14.01
N LEU A 36 10.17 -4.43 13.48
CA LEU A 36 9.17 -3.39 13.39
C LEU A 36 8.07 -3.70 14.40
N LEU A 37 7.80 -2.78 15.30
CA LEU A 37 6.75 -2.87 16.30
C LEU A 37 5.68 -1.82 15.97
N ALA A 38 4.43 -2.26 15.87
CA ALA A 38 3.26 -1.42 15.68
C ALA A 38 2.46 -1.31 16.98
N PRO A 39 1.59 -0.29 17.11
CA PRO A 39 0.58 -0.27 18.18
C PRO A 39 -0.29 -1.55 18.14
N GLU A 40 -0.82 -1.97 19.30
CA GLU A 40 -1.56 -3.24 19.45
C GLU A 40 -2.75 -3.40 18.49
N ALA A 41 -3.36 -2.30 18.06
CA ALA A 41 -4.51 -2.33 17.16
C ALA A 41 -4.15 -2.63 15.69
N TYR A 42 -2.87 -2.58 15.32
CA TYR A 42 -2.39 -2.90 13.99
C TYR A 42 -1.89 -4.35 13.95
N SER A 43 -2.06 -5.00 12.81
CA SER A 43 -1.40 -6.28 12.53
C SER A 43 -0.31 -6.11 11.47
N LEU A 44 0.81 -6.81 11.64
CA LEU A 44 1.92 -6.81 10.69
C LEU A 44 2.15 -8.22 10.16
N SER A 45 2.28 -8.35 8.85
CA SER A 45 2.61 -9.63 8.23
C SER A 45 3.59 -9.47 7.07
N CYS A 46 4.24 -10.58 6.75
CA CYS A 46 5.19 -10.64 5.65
C CYS A 46 4.45 -10.86 4.34
N PRO A 47 4.80 -10.13 3.26
CA PRO A 47 4.27 -10.46 1.94
C PRO A 47 4.71 -11.88 1.54
N ALA A 48 3.79 -12.64 0.94
CA ALA A 48 4.02 -14.04 0.53
C ALA A 48 5.23 -14.19 -0.41
N GLN A 49 5.48 -13.17 -1.23
CA GLN A 49 6.72 -12.96 -1.93
C GLN A 49 7.44 -11.83 -1.21
N ALA A 50 8.40 -12.18 -0.35
CA ALA A 50 9.22 -11.23 0.38
C ALA A 50 10.17 -10.47 -0.56
N ALA A 51 9.62 -9.71 -1.51
CA ALA A 51 10.34 -8.68 -2.21
C ALA A 51 10.49 -7.51 -1.24
N ALA A 52 11.39 -7.67 -0.25
CA ALA A 52 11.88 -6.55 0.53
C ALA A 52 12.64 -5.64 -0.44
N LEU A 53 11.91 -4.73 -1.06
CA LEU A 53 12.45 -3.82 -2.07
C LEU A 53 13.30 -2.78 -1.36
N GLY A 54 14.62 -3.01 -1.44
CA GLY A 54 15.64 -2.18 -0.81
C GLY A 54 16.53 -2.96 0.16
N LEU A 55 16.00 -3.97 0.85
CA LEU A 55 16.82 -4.87 1.66
C LEU A 55 17.32 -6.05 0.81
N ARG A 56 18.64 -6.16 0.70
CA ARG A 56 19.29 -7.35 0.13
C ARG A 56 19.42 -8.44 1.20
N GLY A 57 19.35 -9.68 0.76
CA GLY A 57 19.53 -10.84 1.62
C GLY A 57 18.53 -10.91 2.78
N VAL A 58 17.22 -10.96 2.50
CA VAL A 58 16.25 -11.33 3.54
C VAL A 58 16.17 -12.85 3.61
N ARG A 59 16.54 -13.42 4.77
CA ARG A 59 16.52 -14.87 5.00
C ARG A 59 15.19 -15.37 5.53
N LEU A 60 14.64 -14.65 6.51
CA LEU A 60 13.41 -15.00 7.19
C LEU A 60 12.64 -13.73 7.46
N CYS A 61 11.35 -13.75 7.18
CA CYS A 61 10.41 -12.73 7.63
C CYS A 61 9.32 -13.46 8.42
N SER A 62 9.08 -13.03 9.65
CA SER A 62 8.04 -13.58 10.52
C SER A 62 7.25 -12.45 11.17
N GLY A 63 5.93 -12.43 10.98
CA GLY A 63 5.00 -11.57 11.69
C GLY A 63 4.38 -12.30 12.88
N LEU A 64 4.29 -11.62 14.02
CA LEU A 64 3.55 -12.06 15.20
C LEU A 64 2.73 -10.88 15.70
N ASP A 65 1.42 -10.93 15.49
CA ASP A 65 0.45 -9.89 15.86
C ASP A 65 0.85 -8.49 15.34
N ASN A 66 1.23 -7.60 16.25
CA ASN A 66 1.65 -6.22 15.99
C ASN A 66 3.17 -6.07 15.81
N SER A 67 3.91 -7.17 15.64
CA SER A 67 5.36 -7.17 15.47
C SER A 67 5.77 -7.91 14.20
N LEU A 68 6.82 -7.43 13.55
CA LEU A 68 7.42 -8.05 12.38
C LEU A 68 8.93 -8.14 12.58
N ARG A 69 9.48 -9.34 12.39
CA ARG A 69 10.92 -9.59 12.45
C ARG A 69 11.43 -10.05 11.09
N VAL A 70 12.48 -9.37 10.62
CA VAL A 70 13.21 -9.68 9.38
C VAL A 70 14.64 -10.05 9.74
N VAL A 71 15.06 -11.28 9.42
CA VAL A 71 16.44 -11.76 9.60
C VAL A 71 17.20 -11.64 8.29
N LEU A 72 18.38 -11.02 8.32
CA LEU A 72 19.20 -10.80 7.13
C LEU A 72 20.17 -11.98 6.90
N SER A 73 20.28 -12.47 5.65
CA SER A 73 21.32 -13.40 5.20
C SER A 73 22.63 -12.70 4.84
N GLU A 74 22.57 -11.41 4.51
CA GLU A 74 23.73 -10.62 4.10
C GLU A 74 23.96 -9.45 5.08
N ALA A 75 25.15 -8.88 5.03
CA ALA A 75 25.44 -7.68 5.80
C ALA A 75 24.73 -6.46 5.18
N MET A 76 24.12 -5.63 6.03
CA MET A 76 23.54 -4.35 5.65
C MET A 76 24.55 -3.24 5.90
N ALA A 77 24.93 -2.52 4.86
CA ALA A 77 25.81 -1.35 4.99
C ALA A 77 25.05 -0.15 5.62
N PRO A 78 25.77 0.78 6.26
CA PRO A 78 25.22 2.10 6.58
C PRO A 78 24.61 2.77 5.35
N GLY A 79 23.49 3.46 5.51
CA GLY A 79 22.80 4.15 4.42
C GLY A 79 21.29 4.15 4.56
N SER A 80 20.63 4.52 3.46
CA SER A 80 19.17 4.56 3.33
C SER A 80 18.65 3.23 2.83
N HIS A 81 17.62 2.73 3.51
CA HIS A 81 16.99 1.44 3.25
C HIS A 81 15.48 1.59 3.22
N ALA A 82 14.83 0.68 2.51
CA ALA A 82 13.38 0.55 2.51
C ALA A 82 12.98 -0.92 2.50
N LEU A 83 11.79 -1.20 3.02
CA LEU A 83 11.12 -2.49 2.89
C LEU A 83 9.61 -2.27 2.86
N VAL A 84 8.88 -3.15 2.19
CA VAL A 84 7.42 -3.13 2.13
C VAL A 84 6.88 -4.31 2.93
N VAL A 85 5.89 -4.05 3.77
CA VAL A 85 5.22 -5.05 4.63
C VAL A 85 3.72 -5.00 4.38
N HIS A 86 3.02 -6.07 4.78
CA HIS A 86 1.57 -6.02 4.89
C HIS A 86 1.21 -5.44 6.26
N LEU A 87 0.25 -4.52 6.26
CA LEU A 87 -0.29 -3.85 7.43
C LEU A 87 -1.80 -4.05 7.44
N GLY A 88 -2.34 -4.66 8.51
CA GLY A 88 -3.76 -4.60 8.81
C GLY A 88 -4.06 -3.33 9.59
N ASN A 89 -4.81 -2.42 8.97
CA ASN A 89 -5.22 -1.19 9.63
C ASN A 89 -6.38 -1.47 10.61
N PRO A 90 -6.37 -0.83 11.80
CA PRO A 90 -7.54 -0.82 12.67
C PRO A 90 -8.70 -0.03 12.04
N ALA A 91 -9.90 -0.18 12.61
CA ALA A 91 -11.07 0.62 12.22
C ALA A 91 -10.90 2.12 12.55
N PHE A 92 -10.11 2.44 13.57
CA PHE A 92 -9.88 3.81 14.06
C PHE A 92 -8.41 4.03 14.43
N THR A 93 -7.96 5.29 14.37
CA THR A 93 -6.62 5.67 14.79
C THR A 93 -6.44 5.43 16.29
N PRO A 94 -5.47 4.62 16.72
CA PRO A 94 -5.21 4.44 18.15
C PRO A 94 -4.76 5.74 18.81
N ALA A 95 -5.04 5.88 20.11
CA ALA A 95 -4.61 7.05 20.88
C ALA A 95 -3.07 7.21 20.88
N ASP A 96 -2.35 6.09 20.97
CA ASP A 96 -0.90 6.05 20.74
C ASP A 96 -0.57 5.42 19.38
N ASN A 97 -0.59 6.24 18.34
CA ASN A 97 -0.27 5.81 16.98
C ASN A 97 1.24 5.97 16.68
N ARG A 98 2.05 5.22 17.43
CA ARG A 98 3.52 5.26 17.34
C ARG A 98 4.10 3.87 17.09
N PHE A 99 4.98 3.80 16.10
CA PHE A 99 5.71 2.59 15.74
C PHE A 99 7.14 2.65 16.28
N ALA A 100 7.81 1.51 16.36
CA ALA A 100 9.23 1.43 16.64
C ALA A 100 9.94 0.57 15.61
N LEU A 101 11.15 0.97 15.25
CA LEU A 101 12.03 0.25 14.34
C LEU A 101 13.36 0.00 15.03
N VAL A 102 13.75 -1.26 15.17
CA VAL A 102 14.92 -1.70 15.94
C VAL A 102 15.81 -2.57 15.07
N LEU A 103 17.10 -2.26 15.01
CA LEU A 103 18.13 -3.10 14.41
C LEU A 103 18.90 -3.80 15.53
N ARG A 104 18.94 -5.13 15.49
CA ARG A 104 19.71 -5.95 16.43
C ARG A 104 20.73 -6.77 15.67
N ASP A 105 21.92 -6.95 16.24
CA ASP A 105 22.89 -7.88 15.68
C ASP A 105 22.49 -9.35 15.90
N ARG A 106 23.36 -10.27 15.45
CA ARG A 106 23.18 -11.72 15.61
C ARG A 106 23.13 -12.20 17.07
N HIS A 107 23.60 -11.38 18.02
CA HIS A 107 23.56 -11.64 19.46
C HIS A 107 22.37 -10.93 20.12
N SER A 108 21.40 -10.45 19.33
CA SER A 108 20.21 -9.70 19.77
C SER A 108 20.52 -8.35 20.46
N SER A 109 21.76 -7.86 20.37
CA SER A 109 22.15 -6.57 20.92
C SER A 109 21.67 -5.46 19.98
N VAL A 110 21.00 -4.45 20.53
CA VAL A 110 20.51 -3.30 19.76
C VAL A 110 21.69 -2.52 19.23
N ARG A 111 21.76 -2.37 17.90
CA ARG A 111 22.80 -1.59 17.21
C ARG A 111 22.30 -0.21 16.84
N ASP A 112 21.03 -0.12 16.46
CA ASP A 112 20.39 1.14 16.15
C ASP A 112 18.87 1.02 16.35
N ALA A 113 18.20 2.11 16.70
CA ALA A 113 16.76 2.12 16.87
C ALA A 113 16.16 3.51 16.60
N ARG A 114 14.89 3.51 16.18
CA ARG A 114 14.02 4.67 16.21
C ARG A 114 12.73 4.29 16.89
N MET A 115 12.54 4.79 18.11
CA MET A 115 11.29 4.66 18.85
C MET A 115 10.38 5.84 18.51
N GLY A 116 9.06 5.61 18.45
CA GLY A 116 8.09 6.68 18.26
C GLY A 116 8.03 7.23 16.83
N VAL A 117 8.18 6.37 15.82
CA VAL A 117 7.91 6.73 14.43
C VAL A 117 6.39 6.98 14.30
N PRO A 118 5.95 8.20 13.93
CA PRO A 118 4.53 8.50 13.86
C PRO A 118 3.85 7.68 12.76
N GLY A 119 2.73 7.05 13.10
CA GLY A 119 1.83 6.43 12.13
C GLY A 119 1.03 7.44 11.32
N ARG A 120 0.34 6.98 10.28
CA ARG A 120 -0.65 7.76 9.54
C ARG A 120 -2.01 7.63 10.25
N PRO A 121 -2.81 8.70 10.30
CA PRO A 121 -4.16 8.61 10.83
C PRO A 121 -5.04 7.73 9.93
N ILE A 122 -5.98 7.00 10.55
CA ILE A 122 -7.05 6.30 9.86
C ILE A 122 -8.10 7.31 9.41
N VAL A 123 -8.37 7.36 8.10
CA VAL A 123 -9.27 8.31 7.45
C VAL A 123 -10.58 7.61 7.13
N GLN A 124 -11.65 8.01 7.82
CA GLN A 124 -12.98 7.43 7.59
C GLN A 124 -13.49 7.74 6.18
N GLY A 125 -14.07 6.74 5.51
CA GLY A 125 -14.51 6.84 4.11
C GLY A 125 -13.41 6.63 3.07
N LEU A 126 -12.15 6.44 3.48
CA LEU A 126 -11.08 6.09 2.55
C LEU A 126 -11.19 4.62 2.15
N GLY A 127 -11.66 4.38 0.92
CA GLY A 127 -11.83 3.04 0.35
C GLY A 127 -10.70 2.57 -0.56
N ILE A 128 -9.49 3.13 -0.48
CA ILE A 128 -8.41 2.75 -1.40
C ILE A 128 -7.59 1.60 -0.83
N LEU A 129 -7.53 0.52 -1.60
CA LEU A 129 -6.78 -0.69 -1.26
C LEU A 129 -5.42 -0.75 -1.97
N ALA A 130 -4.69 -1.82 -1.67
CA ALA A 130 -3.34 -2.10 -2.17
C ALA A 130 -3.16 -1.73 -3.64
N SER A 131 -2.13 -0.91 -3.90
CA SER A 131 -1.75 -0.52 -5.24
C SER A 131 -0.62 -1.41 -5.76
N ARG A 132 -0.62 -1.65 -7.07
CA ARG A 132 0.36 -2.47 -7.78
C ARG A 132 1.06 -1.65 -8.85
N LEU A 133 2.35 -1.89 -8.99
CA LEU A 133 3.16 -1.34 -10.06
C LEU A 133 3.42 -2.45 -11.10
N ALA A 134 3.15 -2.16 -12.36
CA ALA A 134 3.59 -2.99 -13.48
C ALA A 134 4.53 -2.19 -14.39
N PHE A 135 5.47 -2.88 -15.05
CA PHE A 135 6.51 -2.27 -15.86
C PHE A 135 6.85 -3.12 -17.09
N SER A 136 7.23 -2.47 -18.20
CA SER A 136 7.57 -3.15 -19.47
C SER A 136 9.05 -3.49 -19.63
N SER A 137 9.93 -2.89 -18.83
CA SER A 137 11.37 -3.16 -18.86
C SER A 137 12.02 -2.87 -17.51
N SER A 138 12.99 -3.69 -17.15
CA SER A 138 13.90 -3.49 -16.03
C SER A 138 15.36 -3.30 -16.48
N THR A 139 15.60 -3.08 -17.77
CA THR A 139 16.96 -2.90 -18.31
C THR A 139 17.47 -1.50 -17.98
N ALA A 140 18.72 -1.40 -17.54
CA ALA A 140 19.37 -0.13 -17.24
C ALA A 140 19.27 0.86 -18.42
N PHE A 141 18.99 2.13 -18.11
CA PHE A 141 18.76 3.23 -19.06
C PHE A 141 17.64 3.03 -20.10
N ALA A 142 16.89 1.91 -20.05
CA ALA A 142 15.78 1.70 -20.96
C ALA A 142 14.64 2.69 -20.71
N GLN A 143 13.91 3.00 -21.77
CA GLN A 143 12.57 3.55 -21.66
C GLN A 143 11.61 2.40 -21.29
N ALA A 144 10.83 2.60 -20.24
CA ALA A 144 9.85 1.64 -19.76
C ALA A 144 8.49 2.32 -19.62
N GLU A 145 7.43 1.59 -19.99
CA GLU A 145 6.08 1.87 -19.57
C GLU A 145 5.97 1.48 -18.10
N VAL A 146 5.40 2.36 -17.28
CA VAL A 146 5.02 2.09 -15.91
C VAL A 146 3.51 2.25 -15.80
N ARG A 147 2.87 1.24 -15.22
CA ARG A 147 1.43 1.22 -14.94
C ARG A 147 1.21 1.16 -13.44
N VAL A 148 0.57 2.20 -12.91
CA VAL A 148 0.12 2.26 -11.51
C VAL A 148 -1.33 1.83 -11.48
N SER A 149 -1.64 0.81 -10.67
CA SER A 149 -2.98 0.24 -10.55
C SER A 149 -3.44 0.32 -9.10
N PHE A 150 -4.61 0.90 -8.83
CA PHE A 150 -5.18 0.97 -7.49
C PHE A 150 -6.66 0.59 -7.51
N HIS A 151 -7.14 0.07 -6.38
CA HIS A 151 -8.52 -0.37 -6.23
C HIS A 151 -9.27 0.53 -5.26
N VAL A 152 -10.43 1.02 -5.67
CA VAL A 152 -11.38 1.75 -4.84
C VAL A 152 -12.47 0.77 -4.43
N ALA A 153 -12.41 0.27 -3.19
CA ALA A 153 -13.36 -0.70 -2.64
C ALA A 153 -14.74 -0.10 -2.40
N THR A 154 -14.78 1.17 -1.99
CA THR A 154 -16.02 1.93 -1.76
C THR A 154 -15.92 3.26 -2.47
N ALA A 155 -17.00 3.67 -3.12
CA ALA A 155 -17.05 4.93 -3.84
C ALA A 155 -16.60 6.10 -2.94
N ILE A 156 -15.73 6.94 -3.48
CA ILE A 156 -15.20 8.11 -2.80
C ILE A 156 -16.11 9.28 -3.13
N ASP A 157 -16.97 9.61 -2.17
CA ASP A 157 -17.93 10.70 -2.25
C ASP A 157 -17.33 11.98 -1.62
N PRO A 158 -17.23 13.09 -2.38
CA PRO A 158 -16.63 14.33 -1.89
C PRO A 158 -17.41 15.01 -0.74
N TYR A 159 -18.65 14.60 -0.48
CA TYR A 159 -19.49 15.12 0.60
C TYR A 159 -19.35 14.34 1.91
N GLN A 160 -18.58 13.25 1.92
CA GLN A 160 -18.32 12.45 3.13
C GLN A 160 -17.18 13.03 3.97
N VAL A 161 -16.93 12.41 5.13
CA VAL A 161 -15.94 12.85 6.12
C VAL A 161 -14.52 12.97 5.54
N MET A 162 -14.16 12.09 4.60
CA MET A 162 -12.87 12.19 3.91
C MET A 162 -12.77 13.49 3.10
N GLY A 163 -13.87 14.02 2.60
CA GLY A 163 -13.94 15.18 1.73
C GLY A 163 -13.49 14.92 0.30
N ALA A 164 -13.49 15.98 -0.50
CA ALA A 164 -13.11 16.01 -1.90
C ALA A 164 -11.67 15.54 -2.16
N VAL A 165 -11.50 14.54 -3.04
CA VAL A 165 -10.22 14.25 -3.71
C VAL A 165 -10.18 15.07 -4.99
N ARG A 166 -9.24 16.00 -5.09
CA ARG A 166 -9.11 16.91 -6.24
C ARG A 166 -7.98 16.53 -7.18
N ALA A 167 -6.96 15.85 -6.67
CA ALA A 167 -5.85 15.39 -7.47
C ALA A 167 -5.29 14.08 -6.92
N LEU A 168 -4.67 13.32 -7.81
CA LEU A 168 -3.77 12.23 -7.49
C LEU A 168 -2.34 12.66 -7.83
N GLN A 169 -1.38 12.20 -7.05
CA GLN A 169 0.03 12.47 -7.28
C GLN A 169 0.82 11.18 -7.23
N ILE A 170 1.52 10.85 -8.31
CA ILE A 170 2.41 9.69 -8.40
C ILE A 170 3.85 10.19 -8.38
N VAL A 171 4.59 9.83 -7.33
CA VAL A 171 6.00 10.20 -7.18
C VAL A 171 6.87 9.04 -7.61
N ALA A 172 7.71 9.28 -8.61
CA ALA A 172 8.71 8.33 -9.04
C ALA A 172 9.95 8.39 -8.11
N PRO A 173 10.60 7.23 -7.86
CA PRO A 173 11.82 7.16 -7.07
C PRO A 173 12.97 7.98 -7.65
N GLU A 174 14.03 8.12 -6.86
CA GLU A 174 15.22 8.85 -7.30
C GLU A 174 15.82 8.29 -8.60
N ARG A 175 16.29 9.20 -9.46
CA ARG A 175 16.96 8.93 -10.75
C ARG A 175 16.08 8.38 -11.86
N PHE A 176 14.80 8.10 -11.60
CA PHE A 176 13.84 7.91 -12.67
C PHE A 176 13.56 9.26 -13.35
N LEU A 177 13.49 9.27 -14.68
CA LEU A 177 13.16 10.46 -15.46
C LEU A 177 11.81 10.25 -16.15
N LEU A 178 10.88 11.19 -16.00
CA LEU A 178 9.61 11.14 -16.74
C LEU A 178 9.84 11.53 -18.21
N ILE A 179 9.20 10.81 -19.14
CA ILE A 179 9.33 11.07 -20.58
C ILE A 179 8.16 11.94 -21.05
N THR A 180 8.48 13.10 -21.62
CA THR A 180 7.54 14.22 -21.80
C THR A 180 6.64 14.10 -23.03
N ARG A 181 7.07 13.33 -24.02
CA ARG A 181 6.43 13.27 -25.34
C ARG A 181 5.24 12.32 -25.37
N GLU A 182 5.14 11.46 -24.37
CA GLU A 182 4.12 10.43 -24.28
C GLU A 182 3.09 10.85 -23.23
N PRO A 183 1.79 10.83 -23.57
CA PRO A 183 0.75 11.23 -22.64
C PRO A 183 0.61 10.21 -21.51
N VAL A 184 0.08 10.67 -20.37
CA VAL A 184 -0.45 9.76 -19.35
C VAL A 184 -1.76 9.18 -19.88
N LEU A 185 -1.90 7.86 -19.82
CA LEU A 185 -3.09 7.14 -20.25
C LEU A 185 -3.95 6.79 -19.03
N ASN A 186 -5.22 7.16 -19.08
CA ASN A 186 -6.25 6.76 -18.14
C ASN A 186 -6.98 5.53 -18.71
N LEU A 187 -6.61 4.34 -18.27
CA LEU A 187 -7.00 3.08 -18.93
C LEU A 187 -8.39 2.58 -18.51
N ASP A 188 -8.88 2.99 -17.35
CA ASP A 188 -10.15 2.49 -16.76
C ASP A 188 -11.16 3.60 -16.50
N GLY A 189 -10.98 4.77 -17.12
CA GLY A 189 -11.96 5.85 -17.04
C GLY A 189 -12.10 6.44 -15.64
N LEU A 190 -10.97 6.66 -14.94
CA LEU A 190 -10.96 7.51 -13.74
C LEU A 190 -11.66 8.85 -14.05
N PRO A 191 -12.59 9.37 -13.23
CA PRO A 191 -13.28 10.63 -13.50
C PRO A 191 -12.28 11.79 -13.54
N THR A 192 -11.96 12.23 -14.75
CA THR A 192 -11.00 13.31 -15.01
C THR A 192 -11.60 14.31 -15.99
N PRO A 193 -11.19 15.59 -15.98
CA PRO A 193 -11.55 16.52 -17.04
C PRO A 193 -11.17 16.02 -18.43
N GLU A 194 -11.93 16.41 -19.46
CA GLU A 194 -11.67 16.01 -20.85
C GLU A 194 -10.30 16.45 -21.38
N THR A 195 -9.77 17.57 -20.88
CA THR A 195 -8.49 18.14 -21.32
C THR A 195 -7.64 18.58 -20.14
N ARG A 196 -6.32 18.54 -20.31
CA ARG A 196 -5.31 19.00 -19.33
C ARG A 196 -5.48 18.41 -17.93
N TRP A 197 -5.96 17.17 -17.86
CA TRP A 197 -6.18 16.45 -16.61
C TRP A 197 -4.91 15.86 -16.01
N PHE A 198 -3.75 15.98 -16.67
CA PHE A 198 -2.48 15.53 -16.11
C PHE A 198 -1.35 16.53 -16.33
N HIS A 199 -0.35 16.47 -15.44
CA HIS A 199 0.84 17.30 -15.48
C HIS A 199 2.06 16.46 -15.15
N LEU A 200 3.11 16.60 -15.96
CA LEU A 200 4.40 15.97 -15.71
C LEU A 200 5.36 17.02 -15.11
N LEU A 201 5.68 16.86 -13.84
CA LEU A 201 6.58 17.74 -13.08
C LEU A 201 7.95 17.06 -13.00
N TYR A 202 8.83 17.39 -13.95
CA TYR A 202 10.07 16.64 -14.21
C TYR A 202 11.11 16.79 -13.10
N THR A 203 11.26 18.00 -12.55
CA THR A 203 12.23 18.29 -11.49
C THR A 203 11.89 17.51 -10.22
N GLU A 204 10.59 17.36 -9.96
CA GLU A 204 10.02 16.67 -8.82
C GLU A 204 9.81 15.15 -9.08
N ARG A 205 9.97 14.71 -10.34
CA ARG A 205 9.72 13.33 -10.82
C ARG A 205 8.30 12.87 -10.48
N LEU A 206 7.34 13.75 -10.76
CA LEU A 206 5.98 13.64 -10.27
C LEU A 206 4.98 13.71 -11.43
N VAL A 207 4.04 12.77 -11.44
CA VAL A 207 2.88 12.78 -12.33
C VAL A 207 1.68 13.22 -11.51
N ARG A 208 1.10 14.38 -11.83
CA ARG A 208 -0.14 14.85 -11.19
C ARG A 208 -1.31 14.55 -12.11
N VAL A 209 -2.38 14.00 -11.56
CA VAL A 209 -3.65 13.78 -12.24
C VAL A 209 -4.72 14.60 -11.54
N ASP A 210 -5.25 15.60 -12.22
CA ASP A 210 -6.29 16.49 -11.73
C ASP A 210 -7.66 15.81 -11.97
N LEU A 211 -8.48 15.75 -10.92
CA LEU A 211 -9.85 15.21 -10.97
C LEU A 211 -10.89 16.33 -11.19
N VAL A 212 -10.44 17.58 -11.18
CA VAL A 212 -11.25 18.80 -11.40
C VAL A 212 -10.48 19.78 -12.28
N ARG A 213 -11.16 20.72 -12.95
CA ARG A 213 -10.48 21.70 -13.83
C ARG A 213 -9.89 22.85 -13.01
N SER A 214 -10.54 23.23 -11.92
CA SER A 214 -10.13 24.33 -11.04
C SER A 214 -10.34 24.00 -9.55
N GLU A 215 -9.68 24.74 -8.66
CA GLU A 215 -9.86 24.60 -7.21
C GLU A 215 -11.30 24.90 -6.75
N GLY A 216 -12.06 25.68 -7.53
CA GLY A 216 -13.45 26.03 -7.21
C GLY A 216 -14.48 25.00 -7.66
N ASP A 217 -14.11 24.07 -8.55
CA ASP A 217 -15.06 23.10 -9.10
C ASP A 217 -15.42 22.05 -8.04
N GLN A 218 -16.58 21.42 -8.17
CA GLN A 218 -16.92 20.27 -7.35
C GLN A 218 -16.33 19.02 -8.02
N PRO A 219 -15.53 18.18 -7.33
CA PRO A 219 -15.12 16.90 -7.87
C PRO A 219 -16.30 15.94 -7.99
N ASP A 220 -16.25 15.10 -9.02
CA ASP A 220 -17.19 14.00 -9.17
C ASP A 220 -16.92 12.89 -8.13
N VAL A 221 -17.93 12.06 -7.89
CA VAL A 221 -17.76 10.82 -7.12
C VAL A 221 -16.80 9.91 -7.89
N ILE A 222 -15.81 9.33 -7.22
CA ILE A 222 -14.98 8.26 -7.82
C ILE A 222 -15.66 6.93 -7.49
N PRO A 223 -16.24 6.21 -8.47
CA PRO A 223 -16.91 4.94 -8.22
C PRO A 223 -15.97 3.89 -7.60
N ALA A 224 -16.57 2.85 -7.03
CA ALA A 224 -15.82 1.65 -6.70
C ALA A 224 -15.36 0.96 -8.00
N GLY A 225 -14.12 0.46 -8.01
CA GLY A 225 -13.53 -0.17 -9.18
C GLY A 225 -12.01 -0.18 -9.17
N ASP A 226 -11.44 -0.77 -10.22
CA ASP A 226 -10.01 -0.79 -10.48
C ASP A 226 -9.63 0.33 -11.44
N TYR A 227 -8.58 1.07 -11.11
CA TYR A 227 -8.10 2.19 -11.90
C TYR A 227 -6.62 2.02 -12.23
N ARG A 228 -6.29 2.17 -13.51
CA ARG A 228 -4.92 2.08 -14.01
C ARG A 228 -4.52 3.34 -14.76
N LEU A 229 -3.37 3.87 -14.38
CA LEU A 229 -2.70 4.99 -15.02
C LEU A 229 -1.39 4.49 -15.62
N SER A 230 -1.15 4.75 -16.90
CA SER A 230 0.08 4.35 -17.59
C SER A 230 0.84 5.56 -18.12
N PHE A 231 2.16 5.55 -17.96
CA PHE A 231 3.06 6.60 -18.45
C PHE A 231 4.47 6.06 -18.67
N GLN A 232 5.29 6.82 -19.39
CA GLN A 232 6.63 6.40 -19.78
C GLN A 232 7.69 7.04 -18.89
N VAL A 233 8.66 6.22 -18.47
CA VAL A 233 9.82 6.67 -17.70
C VAL A 233 11.11 6.14 -18.31
N ARG A 234 12.21 6.83 -18.05
CA ARG A 234 13.56 6.33 -18.29
C ARG A 234 14.16 5.84 -16.98
N LEU A 235 14.66 4.61 -17.01
CA LEU A 235 15.31 3.98 -15.87
C LEU A 235 16.70 4.60 -15.62
N PRO A 236 17.22 4.52 -14.38
CA PRO A 236 18.58 4.93 -14.09
C PRO A 236 19.61 4.16 -14.96
N GLU A 237 20.72 4.79 -15.29
CA GLU A 237 21.76 4.19 -16.15
C GLU A 237 22.64 3.19 -15.39
N PHE A 238 23.09 3.53 -14.18
CA PHE A 238 24.15 2.77 -13.52
C PHE A 238 23.65 1.90 -12.36
N TRP A 239 22.71 2.39 -11.55
CA TRP A 239 22.15 1.62 -10.44
C TRP A 239 20.74 2.06 -10.10
N MET A 240 19.91 1.08 -9.74
CA MET A 240 18.59 1.30 -9.15
C MET A 240 18.74 1.94 -7.77
N PRO A 241 17.92 2.94 -7.38
CA PRO A 241 17.97 3.50 -6.03
C PRO A 241 17.68 2.43 -4.98
N ASN A 242 18.38 2.50 -3.83
CA ASN A 242 18.12 1.61 -2.69
C ASN A 242 16.69 1.75 -2.18
N ILE A 243 16.11 2.95 -2.29
CA ILE A 243 14.69 3.21 -2.05
C ILE A 243 13.99 3.28 -3.41
N ASN A 244 13.59 2.14 -3.93
CA ASN A 244 12.73 2.06 -5.11
C ASN A 244 11.27 1.85 -4.68
N ILE A 245 10.70 2.90 -4.07
CA ILE A 245 9.30 2.94 -3.64
C ILE A 245 8.59 4.04 -4.43
N TRP A 246 7.51 3.66 -5.09
CA TRP A 246 6.60 4.58 -5.76
C TRP A 246 5.50 4.95 -4.77
N VAL A 247 5.02 6.20 -4.83
CA VAL A 247 3.97 6.67 -3.93
C VAL A 247 2.85 7.28 -4.74
N LEU A 248 1.62 6.79 -4.52
CA LEU A 248 0.39 7.40 -5.00
C LEU A 248 -0.25 8.16 -3.84
N SER A 249 -0.33 9.48 -3.93
CA SER A 249 -0.95 10.33 -2.92
C SER A 249 -2.32 10.82 -3.41
N LEU A 250 -3.29 10.84 -2.51
CA LEU A 250 -4.59 11.48 -2.70
C LEU A 250 -4.55 12.87 -2.11
N CYS A 251 -5.00 13.87 -2.86
CA CYS A 251 -4.85 15.27 -2.48
C CYS A 251 -6.20 15.97 -2.35
N ARG A 252 -6.34 16.81 -1.31
CA ARG A 252 -7.52 17.68 -1.12
C ARG A 252 -7.55 18.87 -2.07
N ASN A 253 -6.41 19.25 -2.65
CA ASN A 253 -6.25 20.39 -3.55
C ASN A 253 -5.36 20.05 -4.75
N LEU A 254 -5.41 20.86 -5.80
CA LEU A 254 -4.65 20.63 -7.05
C LEU A 254 -3.14 20.81 -6.86
N ARG A 255 -2.72 21.49 -5.79
CA ARG A 255 -1.29 21.66 -5.46
C ARG A 255 -0.72 20.51 -4.63
N CYS A 256 -1.55 19.58 -4.17
CA CYS A 256 -1.17 18.51 -3.25
C CYS A 256 -0.43 18.98 -2.00
N SER A 257 -0.75 20.19 -1.50
CA SER A 257 -0.22 20.67 -0.20
C SER A 257 -0.92 19.99 0.98
N GLU A 258 -2.10 19.42 0.75
CA GLU A 258 -2.89 18.68 1.73
C GLU A 258 -3.13 17.26 1.24
N ILE A 259 -2.31 16.34 1.75
CA ILE A 259 -2.39 14.91 1.44
C ILE A 259 -3.39 14.23 2.38
N ILE A 260 -4.35 13.51 1.79
CA ILE A 260 -5.34 12.69 2.50
C ILE A 260 -4.72 11.35 2.88
N ALA A 261 -4.10 10.69 1.90
CA ALA A 261 -3.53 9.35 2.05
C ALA A 261 -2.37 9.15 1.07
N ASP A 262 -1.42 8.29 1.46
CA ASP A 262 -0.31 7.84 0.61
C ASP A 262 -0.37 6.32 0.46
N VAL A 263 -0.45 5.81 -0.76
CA VAL A 263 -0.32 4.37 -1.04
C VAL A 263 1.11 4.10 -1.52
N ALA A 264 1.85 3.30 -0.77
CA ALA A 264 3.18 2.88 -1.16
C ALA A 264 3.11 1.67 -2.10
N MET A 265 3.93 1.70 -3.14
CA MET A 265 4.11 0.62 -4.09
C MET A 265 5.56 0.22 -4.16
N ALA A 266 5.75 -1.08 -4.05
CA ALA A 266 6.94 -1.80 -4.45
C ALA A 266 7.38 -1.42 -5.88
N GLY A 267 8.62 -0.93 -6.04
CA GLY A 267 9.28 -0.85 -7.34
C GLY A 267 9.80 -2.21 -7.82
N PHE A 268 10.79 -2.18 -8.71
CA PHE A 268 11.43 -3.37 -9.30
C PHE A 268 12.96 -3.21 -9.32
N ARG A 269 13.70 -4.28 -9.58
CA ARG A 269 15.17 -4.29 -9.69
C ARG A 269 15.59 -4.52 -11.14
N PHE A 270 16.83 -4.17 -11.46
CA PHE A 270 17.38 -4.52 -12.76
C PHE A 270 17.43 -6.05 -12.93
N GLY A 271 16.96 -6.52 -14.10
CA GLY A 271 16.88 -7.94 -14.41
C GLY A 271 15.57 -8.62 -14.00
N ASP A 272 14.67 -7.93 -13.26
CA ASP A 272 13.35 -8.46 -12.98
C ASP A 272 12.56 -8.64 -14.28
N ALA A 273 11.79 -9.73 -14.39
CA ALA A 273 10.97 -9.98 -15.57
C ALA A 273 9.91 -8.87 -15.73
N PRO A 274 9.72 -8.31 -16.95
CA PRO A 274 8.64 -7.38 -17.21
C PRO A 274 7.28 -7.96 -16.82
N THR A 275 6.46 -7.12 -16.21
CA THR A 275 5.07 -7.46 -15.83
C THR A 275 4.07 -6.93 -16.85
N LEU A 276 4.49 -6.02 -17.74
CA LEU A 276 3.73 -5.60 -18.92
C LEU A 276 4.28 -6.32 -20.16
N GLY A 277 3.39 -6.91 -20.98
CA GLY A 277 3.73 -7.43 -22.31
C GLY A 277 3.99 -8.94 -22.40
N GLY A 278 4.08 -9.66 -21.28
CA GLY A 278 3.86 -11.10 -21.29
C GLY A 278 2.35 -11.31 -21.37
N GLY A 279 1.82 -11.62 -22.55
CA GLY A 279 0.38 -11.69 -22.83
C GLY A 279 -0.43 -12.18 -21.63
N GLU A 280 -1.21 -11.26 -21.03
CA GLU A 280 -2.16 -11.58 -19.98
C GLU A 280 -3.17 -12.56 -20.58
N ALA A 281 -2.90 -13.85 -20.37
CA ALA A 281 -3.96 -14.76 -20.06
C ALA A 281 -4.59 -14.24 -18.76
N GLU A 282 -5.61 -13.39 -18.92
CA GLU A 282 -6.59 -13.04 -17.89
C GLU A 282 -7.08 -14.35 -17.25
N GLY A 283 -6.50 -14.71 -16.10
CA GLY A 283 -6.60 -16.09 -15.64
C GLY A 283 -6.16 -16.29 -14.20
N SER A 284 -6.73 -15.53 -13.28
CA SER A 284 -7.29 -16.01 -12.01
C SER A 284 -7.22 -14.93 -10.95
N SER A 285 -8.39 -14.35 -10.71
CA SER A 285 -8.83 -14.00 -9.37
C SER A 285 -8.45 -15.15 -8.44
N GLN A 286 -7.46 -14.94 -7.56
CA GLN A 286 -7.25 -15.76 -6.38
C GLN A 286 -8.44 -15.51 -5.42
N GLN A 287 -9.62 -15.99 -5.80
CA GLN A 287 -10.72 -16.18 -4.86
C GLN A 287 -10.47 -17.49 -4.12
N GLY A 288 -10.24 -17.36 -2.81
CA GLY A 288 -10.22 -18.48 -1.89
C GLY A 288 -11.55 -19.23 -1.93
N GLY A 289 -11.53 -20.41 -2.56
CA GLY A 289 -12.60 -21.40 -2.49
C GLY A 289 -12.19 -22.56 -1.58
N ALA A 290 -12.12 -22.33 -0.27
CA ALA A 290 -12.12 -23.43 0.69
C ALA A 290 -13.56 -23.94 0.84
N GLN A 291 -13.97 -24.85 -0.05
CA GLN A 291 -15.16 -25.66 0.16
C GLN A 291 -14.94 -26.64 1.33
N PRO A 292 -15.84 -26.70 2.33
CA PRO A 292 -15.84 -27.79 3.28
C PRO A 292 -16.33 -29.07 2.60
N ARG A 293 -15.49 -30.11 2.59
CA ARG A 293 -15.88 -31.48 2.23
C ARG A 293 -16.86 -32.01 3.29
N HIS A 294 -18.15 -31.88 3.06
CA HIS A 294 -19.14 -32.70 3.74
C HIS A 294 -19.10 -34.12 3.16
N ARG A 295 -18.52 -35.05 3.93
CA ARG A 295 -18.76 -36.49 3.77
C ARG A 295 -20.21 -36.78 4.17
N ALA A 296 -21.01 -37.22 3.21
CA ALA A 296 -22.28 -37.86 3.47
C ALA A 296 -22.04 -39.23 4.14
N LEU A 297 -22.68 -39.44 5.29
CA LEU A 297 -22.94 -40.75 5.89
C LEU A 297 -24.47 -40.92 5.92
N PRO A 298 -25.01 -42.08 5.51
CA PRO A 298 -26.43 -42.37 5.68
C PRO A 298 -26.67 -42.93 7.10
N GLY A 299 -27.65 -42.39 7.83
CA GLY A 299 -28.05 -42.90 9.14
C GLY A 299 -29.28 -42.17 9.69
N PRO A 300 -30.15 -42.84 10.47
CA PRO A 300 -31.60 -42.82 10.23
C PRO A 300 -32.39 -41.73 10.96
N LEU A 301 -33.60 -41.52 10.43
CA LEU A 301 -34.73 -40.78 10.98
C LEU A 301 -34.91 -41.00 12.49
N VAL A 302 -34.84 -39.92 13.26
CA VAL A 302 -35.46 -39.81 14.58
C VAL A 302 -36.29 -38.52 14.60
N ALA A 303 -37.60 -38.70 14.66
CA ALA A 303 -38.57 -37.66 14.90
C ALA A 303 -38.48 -37.21 16.37
N CYS A 304 -38.45 -35.90 16.62
CA CYS A 304 -38.80 -35.33 17.93
C CYS A 304 -39.33 -33.90 17.78
N ALA A 305 -40.63 -33.78 18.04
CA ALA A 305 -41.36 -32.69 18.68
C ALA A 305 -40.87 -31.24 18.54
N SER A 306 -41.66 -30.47 17.78
CA SER A 306 -41.74 -29.02 17.82
C SER A 306 -42.25 -28.54 19.19
N VAL A 307 -41.47 -27.71 19.89
CA VAL A 307 -41.96 -26.86 20.98
C VAL A 307 -41.93 -25.42 20.49
N ALA A 308 -43.13 -24.86 20.31
CA ALA A 308 -43.34 -23.45 20.06
C ALA A 308 -43.09 -22.66 21.35
N LEU A 309 -42.24 -21.64 21.29
CA LEU A 309 -42.07 -20.65 22.35
C LEU A 309 -42.54 -19.29 21.82
N ALA A 310 -43.77 -18.96 22.22
CA ALA A 310 -44.35 -17.64 22.10
C ALA A 310 -43.61 -16.67 23.03
N TRP A 311 -43.16 -15.54 22.50
CA TRP A 311 -42.75 -14.40 23.31
C TRP A 311 -43.88 -13.37 23.34
N LEU A 312 -44.34 -13.14 24.57
CA LEU A 312 -45.38 -12.20 24.96
C LEU A 312 -44.88 -10.75 24.83
N ALA A 313 -45.74 -9.92 24.25
CA ALA A 313 -45.68 -8.47 24.36
C ALA A 313 -46.01 -8.03 25.80
N ALA A 314 -45.26 -7.06 26.32
CA ALA A 314 -45.62 -6.35 27.55
C ALA A 314 -46.17 -4.95 27.21
N PRO A 315 -47.27 -4.51 27.86
CA PRO A 315 -47.92 -3.24 27.56
C PRO A 315 -47.36 -2.08 28.38
N ALA A 316 -47.53 -0.88 27.82
CA ALA A 316 -47.43 0.39 28.51
C ALA A 316 -48.57 0.56 29.54
N ALA A 317 -48.30 1.27 30.63
CA ALA A 317 -49.33 1.93 31.42
C ALA A 317 -48.78 3.22 32.09
N PRO A 318 -49.57 4.31 32.12
CA PRO A 318 -49.31 5.58 32.81
C PRO A 318 -50.01 5.55 34.21
N PRO A 319 -50.27 6.62 34.98
CA PRO A 319 -50.30 8.08 34.74
C PRO A 319 -48.98 8.85 34.96
#